data_AF-A0A9X2A1N5-F1
#
_entry.id   AF-A0A9X2A1N5-F1
#
_cell.length_a   1.000
_cell.length_b   1.000
_cell.length_c   1.000
_cell.angle_alpha   90.00
_cell.angle_beta   90.00
_cell.angle_gamma   90.00
#
_symmetry.space_group_name_H-M   'P 1'
#
loop_
_entity.id
_entity.type
_entity.pdbx_description
1 polymer ?
#
loop_
_entity_poly.entity_id
_entity_poly.type
_entity_poly.pdbx_seq_one_letter_code
_entity_poly.pdbx_strand_id
1 'polypeptide(L)' 'GCRCQAWMLTGDPAAADPVCEKSAHHGQVVQTVQFARQPRQVDERPLIFRSRENSLAR' A
#
# COMPACT_ATOMS: atom_id res chain seq x y z
N GLY A 1 13.65 -5.07 -6.00
CA GLY A 1 12.61 -4.58 -5.07
C GLY A 1 12.34 -3.11 -5.32
N CYS A 2 11.27 -2.58 -4.76
CA CYS A 2 10.84 -1.19 -4.89
C CYS A 2 11.53 -0.29 -3.84
N ARG A 3 12.28 0.71 -4.32
CA ARG A 3 13.00 1.66 -3.46
C ARG A 3 12.09 2.61 -2.69
N CYS A 4 10.97 3.01 -3.30
CA CYS A 4 9.97 3.85 -2.64
C CYS A 4 9.32 3.14 -1.45
N GLN A 5 9.04 1.84 -1.57
CA GLN A 5 8.46 1.04 -0.47
C GLN A 5 9.47 0.82 0.66
N ALA A 6 10.73 0.53 0.33
CA ALA A 6 11.80 0.45 1.33
C ALA A 6 11.91 1.76 2.11
N TRP A 7 12.04 2.90 1.42
CA TRP A 7 12.08 4.22 2.05
C TRP A 7 10.86 4.49 2.96
N MET A 8 9.64 4.30 2.44
CA MET A 8 8.41 4.64 3.16
C MET A 8 8.19 3.82 4.43
N LEU A 9 8.61 2.55 4.44
CA LEU A 9 8.32 1.63 5.54
C LEU A 9 9.51 1.44 6.49
N THR A 10 10.74 1.60 6.00
CA THR A 10 11.96 1.38 6.80
C THR A 10 12.77 2.65 7.03
N GLY A 11 12.49 3.74 6.31
CA GLY A 11 13.29 4.96 6.35
C GLY A 11 14.65 4.85 5.66
N ASP A 12 14.89 3.78 4.89
CA ASP A 12 16.14 3.55 4.15
C ASP A 12 15.81 3.05 2.73
N PRO A 13 16.14 3.80 1.66
CA PRO A 13 15.84 3.35 0.31
C PRO A 13 16.74 2.19 -0.12
N ALA A 14 17.91 2.00 0.51
CA ALA A 14 18.84 0.93 0.19
C ALA A 14 18.42 -0.42 0.79
N ALA A 15 17.55 -0.42 1.80
CA ALA A 15 17.03 -1.62 2.43
C ALA A 15 16.33 -2.57 1.43
N ALA A 16 16.24 -3.85 1.82
CA ALA A 16 15.48 -4.84 1.08
C ALA A 16 13.99 -4.48 1.07
N ASP A 17 13.36 -4.60 -0.10
CA ASP A 17 11.93 -4.33 -0.27
C ASP A 17 11.08 -5.12 0.76
N PRO A 18 10.31 -4.45 1.64
CA PRO A 18 9.54 -5.10 2.69
C PRO A 18 8.47 -6.08 2.19
N VAL A 19 8.04 -6.00 0.92
CA VAL A 19 7.10 -6.97 0.35
C VAL A 19 7.75 -8.35 0.21
N CYS A 20 9.07 -8.43 0.03
CA CYS A 20 9.78 -9.69 -0.06
C CYS A 20 9.74 -10.43 1.29
N GLU A 21 9.35 -11.72 1.27
CA GLU A 21 9.30 -12.59 2.46
C GLU A 21 10.64 -12.72 3.20
N LYS A 22 11.75 -12.48 2.50
CA LYS A 22 13.11 -12.55 3.04
C LYS A 22 13.58 -11.23 3.68
N SER A 23 12.81 -10.15 3.57
CA SER A 23 13.16 -8.87 4.18
C SER A 23 12.96 -8.95 5.69
N ALA A 24 13.90 -8.39 6.47
CA ALA A 24 13.74 -8.25 7.91
C ALA A 24 12.50 -7.42 8.30
N HIS A 25 12.00 -6.59 7.38
CA HIS A 25 10.82 -5.73 7.57
C HIS A 25 9.52 -6.35 7.06
N HIS A 26 9.54 -7.59 6.57
CA HIS A 26 8.36 -8.25 5.98
C HIS A 26 7.15 -8.28 6.94
N GLY A 27 7.41 -8.46 8.24
CA GLY A 27 6.36 -8.47 9.26
C GLY A 27 5.48 -7.21 9.29
N GLN A 28 6.02 -6.03 8.94
CA GLN A 28 5.25 -4.78 8.91
C GLN A 28 4.18 -4.80 7.80
N VAL A 29 4.52 -5.34 6.63
CA VAL A 29 3.58 -5.49 5.51
C VAL A 29 2.50 -6.50 5.86
N VAL A 30 2.87 -7.64 6.44
CA VAL A 30 1.92 -8.67 6.89
C VAL A 30 0.92 -8.10 7.89
N GLN A 31 1.38 -7.38 8.91
CA GLN A 31 0.51 -6.74 9.90
C GLN A 31 -0.46 -5.75 9.26
N THR A 32 0.02 -4.92 8.33
CA THR A 32 -0.80 -3.94 7.62
C THR A 32 -1.90 -4.61 6.80
N VAL A 33 -1.56 -5.68 6.07
CA VAL A 33 -2.53 -6.44 5.27
C VAL A 33 -3.56 -7.13 6.17
N GLN A 34 -3.13 -7.73 7.28
CA GLN A 34 -4.05 -8.35 8.24
C GLN A 34 -5.01 -7.33 8.84
N PHE A 35 -4.52 -6.16 9.24
CA PHE A 35 -5.34 -5.05 9.71
C PHE A 35 -6.35 -4.60 8.65
N ALA A 36 -5.94 -4.50 7.38
CA ALA A 36 -6.80 -4.10 6.27
C ALA A 36 -7.92 -5.12 5.97
N ARG A 37 -7.69 -6.40 6.24
CA ARG A 37 -8.65 -7.49 6.04
C ARG A 37 -9.69 -7.64 7.15
N GLN A 38 -9.50 -6.96 8.29
CA GLN A 38 -10.48 -7.02 9.37
C GLN A 38 -11.83 -6.48 8.88
N PRO A 39 -12.94 -7.15 9.20
CA PRO A 39 -14.27 -6.69 8.80
C PRO A 39 -14.51 -5.31 9.44
N ARG A 40 -14.85 -4.34 8.61
CA ARG A 40 -15.28 -3.00 9.04
C ARG A 40 -16.62 -2.72 8.39
N GLN A 41 -17.45 -1.91 9.04
CA GLN A 41 -18.62 -1.35 8.38
C GLN A 41 -18.13 -0.43 7.26
N VAL A 42 -18.25 -0.88 6.01
CA VAL A 42 -17.83 -0.12 4.84
C VAL A 42 -19.04 0.63 4.32
N ASP A 43 -18.90 1.96 4.25
CA ASP A 43 -19.79 2.80 3.46
C ASP A 43 -19.41 2.60 1.98
N GLU A 44 -20.12 1.69 1.31
CA GLU A 44 -19.84 1.36 -0.09
C GLU A 44 -20.12 2.57 -0.99
N ARG A 45 -19.09 3.01 -1.72
CA ARG A 45 -19.21 4.10 -2.69
C ARG A 45 -19.18 3.53 -4.11
N PRO A 46 -19.92 4.13 -5.06
CA PRO A 46 -19.85 3.70 -6.46
C PRO A 46 -18.42 3.76 -6.99
N LEU A 47 -18.01 2.72 -7.72
CA LEU A 47 -16.76 2.73 -8.47
C LEU A 47 -16.88 3.74 -9.62
N ILE A 48 -16.22 4.89 -9.48
CA ILE A 48 -16.12 5.87 -10.56
C ILE A 48 -14.88 5.53 -11.40
N PHE A 49 -15.09 5.05 -12.62
CA PHE A 49 -14.00 4.77 -13.54
C PHE A 49 -13.30 6.06 -13.94
N ARG A 50 -11.96 6.01 -13.98
CA ARG A 50 -11.16 7.16 -14.41
C ARG A 50 -11.36 7.41 -15.90
N SER A 51 -11.78 8.62 -16.26
CA SER A 51 -11.85 9.14 -17.62
C SER A 51 -10.96 10.38 -17.75
N ARG A 52 -10.74 10.87 -18.98
CA ARG A 52 -9.99 12.12 -19.18
C ARG A 52 -10.71 13.28 -18.50
N GLU A 53 -12.03 13.34 -18.62
CA GLU A 53 -12.88 14.41 -18.10
C GLU A 53 -12.81 14.49 -16.57
N ASN A 54 -12.99 13.36 -15.87
CA ASN A 54 -12.95 13.34 -14.40
C ASN A 54 -11.53 13.35 -13.81
N SER A 55 -10.49 13.21 -14.63
CA SER A 55 -9.09 13.37 -14.22
C SER A 55 -8.57 14.80 -14.34
N LEU A 56 -9.28 15.66 -15.08
CA LEU A 56 -8.90 17.06 -15.32
C LEU A 56 -9.71 18.04 -14.47
N ALA A 57 -10.88 17.63 -13.97
CA ALA A 57 -11.66 18.42 -13.02
C ALA A 57 -10.85 18.59 -11.72
N ARG A 58 -10.45 19.83 -11.44
CA ARG A 58 -9.83 20.26 -10.17
C ARG A 58 -10.90 20.59 -9.15
#